data_AF-A0A395UXR0-F1
#
_entry.id   AF-A0A395UXR0-F1
#
_cell.length_a   1.000
_cell.length_b   1.000
_cell.length_c   1.000
_cell.angle_alpha   90.00
_cell.angle_beta   90.00
_cell.angle_gamma   90.00
#
_symmetry.space_group_name_H-M   'P 1'
#
loop_
_entity.id
_entity.type
_entity.pdbx_description
1 polymer ?
#
loop_
_entity_poly.entity_id
_entity_poly.type
_entity_poly.pdbx_seq_one_letter_code
_entity_poly.pdbx_strand_id
1 'polypeptide(L)'
;MTKIKKKHKVLKIIIIVSAMLIVLLGVMRYLFGNKEVMFGANGNAMSYINDVHPNKYKSVDEALLDVDEKVKSEKQLCQIEDNGIVHVYMQGYNNVKFEEVDINRTNTYIKCYDFVTVSDGYNYSGERNLVINFHDDKKYTWKETFLADLFMSRDAVYRGAVEKKYKVLPAWGVTDYSDISNVTVDDQKIDEVHELDVDGKTYYLWIINDLKTQNEASEVRIESVDKTTQNR
;
A
#
# COMPACT_ATOMS: atom_id res chain seq x y z
N MET A 1 32.63 13.88 53.15
CA MET A 1 32.51 12.46 52.70
C MET A 1 31.14 12.08 52.11
N THR A 2 30.07 12.86 52.31
CA THR A 2 28.68 12.56 51.87
C THR A 2 28.39 12.82 50.39
N LYS A 3 28.99 13.86 49.78
CA LYS A 3 28.78 14.19 48.35
C LYS A 3 29.31 13.12 47.38
N ILE A 4 30.43 12.47 47.70
CA ILE A 4 31.06 11.43 46.85
C ILE A 4 30.21 10.15 46.83
N LYS A 5 29.71 9.70 47.99
CA LYS A 5 28.78 8.54 48.07
C LYS A 5 27.47 8.77 47.31
N LYS A 6 26.94 10.01 47.32
CA LYS A 6 25.73 10.39 46.56
C LYS A 6 25.98 10.38 45.05
N LYS A 7 27.13 10.90 44.57
CA LYS A 7 27.53 10.85 43.16
C LYS A 7 27.71 9.42 42.64
N HIS A 8 28.30 8.51 43.43
CA HIS A 8 28.41 7.09 43.04
C HIS A 8 27.07 6.36 42.98
N LYS A 9 26.11 6.68 43.87
CA LYS A 9 24.75 6.13 43.78
C LYS A 9 24.03 6.62 42.52
N VAL A 10 24.13 7.91 42.20
CA VAL A 10 23.55 8.48 40.98
C VAL A 10 24.17 7.86 39.72
N LEU A 11 25.50 7.69 39.68
CA LEU A 11 26.18 7.04 38.56
C LEU A 11 25.74 5.59 38.34
N LYS A 12 25.56 4.81 39.43
CA LYS A 12 25.04 3.44 39.34
C LYS A 12 23.62 3.39 38.78
N ILE A 13 22.75 4.34 39.18
CA ILE A 13 21.38 4.43 38.65
C ILE A 13 21.42 4.77 37.16
N ILE A 14 22.25 5.72 36.73
CA ILE A 14 22.39 6.09 35.31
C ILE A 14 22.83 4.90 34.47
N ILE A 15 23.79 4.09 34.95
CA ILE A 15 24.25 2.88 34.24
C ILE A 15 23.11 1.86 34.08
N ILE A 16 22.34 1.60 35.14
CA ILE A 16 21.23 0.65 35.09
C ILE A 16 20.14 1.13 34.13
N VAL A 17 19.76 2.40 34.20
CA VAL A 17 18.76 3.00 33.29
C VAL A 17 19.25 2.96 31.84
N SER A 18 20.53 3.24 31.61
CA SER A 18 21.12 3.18 30.27
C SER A 18 21.14 1.76 29.71
N ALA A 19 21.46 0.76 30.54
CA ALA A 19 21.41 -0.65 30.15
C ALA A 19 19.98 -1.10 29.81
N MET A 20 18.99 -0.71 30.61
CA MET A 20 17.57 -0.97 30.32
C MET A 20 17.12 -0.31 29.01
N LEU A 21 17.55 0.92 28.75
CA LEU A 21 17.23 1.63 27.50
C LEU A 21 17.84 0.94 26.28
N ILE A 22 19.08 0.48 26.37
CA ILE A 22 19.75 -0.28 25.30
C ILE A 22 19.02 -1.60 25.05
N VAL A 23 18.59 -2.32 26.09
CA VAL A 23 17.79 -3.55 25.95
C VAL A 23 16.45 -3.23 25.30
N LEU A 24 15.77 -2.16 25.71
CA LEU A 24 14.51 -1.73 25.09
C LEU A 24 14.70 -1.38 23.61
N LEU A 25 15.75 -0.66 23.25
CA LEU A 25 16.09 -0.35 21.86
C LEU A 25 16.43 -1.60 21.06
N GLY A 26 17.14 -2.56 21.66
CA GLY A 26 17.40 -3.87 21.05
C GLY A 26 16.14 -4.69 20.84
N VAL A 27 15.21 -4.69 21.80
CA VAL A 27 13.90 -5.32 21.69
C VAL A 27 13.04 -4.61 20.64
N MET A 28 13.04 -3.28 20.59
CA MET A 28 12.34 -2.54 19.54
C MET A 28 12.93 -2.87 18.17
N ARG A 29 14.25 -2.91 18.02
CA ARG A 29 14.89 -3.29 16.75
C ARG A 29 14.62 -4.75 16.37
N TYR A 30 14.52 -5.64 17.34
CA TYR A 30 14.16 -7.05 17.14
C TYR A 30 12.68 -7.24 16.76
N LEU A 31 11.76 -6.53 17.44
CA LEU A 31 10.31 -6.63 17.22
C LEU A 31 9.87 -5.90 15.95
N PHE A 32 10.44 -4.72 15.67
CA PHE A 32 10.08 -3.91 14.51
C PHE A 32 10.96 -4.21 13.28
N GLY A 33 12.08 -4.93 13.46
CA GLY A 33 13.06 -5.19 12.41
C GLY A 33 13.74 -3.90 11.92
N ASN A 34 14.80 -4.05 11.14
CA ASN A 34 15.23 -2.98 10.24
C ASN A 34 14.32 -3.02 9.00
N LYS A 35 13.00 -2.87 9.16
CA LYS A 35 12.11 -2.81 7.99
C LYS A 35 12.41 -1.52 7.25
N GLU A 36 13.05 -1.63 6.09
CA GLU A 36 13.25 -0.48 5.22
C GLU A 36 11.87 0.05 4.80
N VAL A 37 11.53 1.24 5.29
CA VAL A 37 10.32 1.94 4.87
C VAL A 37 10.63 2.58 3.52
N MET A 38 9.85 2.23 2.51
CA MET A 38 9.96 2.81 1.19
C MET A 38 9.04 4.01 1.04
N PHE A 39 9.54 5.05 0.35
CA PHE A 39 8.78 6.26 0.07
C PHE A 39 8.63 6.44 -1.43
N GLY A 40 7.42 6.84 -1.82
CA GLY A 40 7.05 7.15 -3.18
C GLY A 40 6.15 8.38 -3.23
N ALA A 41 5.71 8.73 -4.43
CA ALA A 41 4.78 9.85 -4.61
C ALA A 41 3.40 9.57 -4.00
N ASN A 42 2.95 8.31 -4.00
CA ASN A 42 1.61 7.95 -3.56
C ASN A 42 1.50 7.81 -2.03
N GLY A 43 0.35 8.23 -1.50
CA GLY A 43 -0.02 8.01 -0.10
C GLY A 43 -0.90 6.77 0.04
N ASN A 44 -0.46 5.76 0.79
CA ASN A 44 -1.21 4.53 0.97
C ASN A 44 -1.77 4.41 2.39
N ALA A 45 -3.03 3.98 2.50
CA ALA A 45 -3.68 3.58 3.74
C ALA A 45 -4.42 2.26 3.51
N MET A 46 -4.51 1.43 4.55
CA MET A 46 -5.18 0.14 4.47
C MET A 46 -6.00 -0.14 5.73
N SER A 47 -7.12 -0.83 5.55
CA SER A 47 -8.00 -1.27 6.64
C SER A 47 -8.49 -2.67 6.32
N TYR A 48 -7.88 -3.67 6.98
CA TYR A 48 -8.21 -5.07 6.77
C TYR A 48 -8.76 -5.70 8.05
N ILE A 49 -9.81 -6.49 7.89
CA ILE A 49 -10.51 -7.15 8.98
C ILE A 49 -9.95 -8.56 9.12
N ASN A 50 -9.32 -8.82 10.27
CA ASN A 50 -8.76 -10.14 10.60
C ASN A 50 -9.84 -11.20 10.87
N ASP A 51 -11.09 -10.76 11.08
CA ASP A 51 -12.24 -11.59 11.42
C ASP A 51 -13.25 -11.65 10.25
N VAL A 52 -14.30 -12.45 10.41
CA VAL A 52 -15.41 -12.53 9.45
C VAL A 52 -16.27 -11.28 9.61
N HIS A 53 -16.42 -10.49 8.54
CA HIS A 53 -17.39 -9.39 8.53
C HIS A 53 -18.79 -9.96 8.84
N PRO A 54 -19.57 -9.31 9.73
CA PRO A 54 -20.81 -9.90 10.24
C PRO A 54 -21.87 -10.10 9.14
N ASN A 55 -21.84 -9.24 8.12
CA ASN A 55 -22.79 -9.28 7.02
C ASN A 55 -22.27 -10.17 5.88
N LYS A 56 -23.17 -11.05 5.41
CA LYS A 56 -23.03 -11.79 4.16
C LYS A 56 -23.91 -11.13 3.10
N TYR A 57 -23.35 -10.86 1.94
CA TYR A 57 -24.03 -10.17 0.83
C TYR A 57 -24.31 -11.12 -0.31
N LYS A 58 -25.40 -10.92 -1.04
CA LYS A 58 -25.76 -11.79 -2.18
C LYS A 58 -25.02 -11.41 -3.45
N SER A 59 -24.56 -10.17 -3.55
CA SER A 59 -23.74 -9.67 -4.66
C SER A 59 -22.65 -8.73 -4.16
N VAL A 60 -21.63 -8.55 -4.99
CA VAL A 60 -20.55 -7.58 -4.76
C VAL A 60 -21.11 -6.15 -4.75
N ASP A 61 -22.06 -5.82 -5.63
CA ASP A 61 -22.70 -4.50 -5.67
C ASP A 61 -23.44 -4.16 -4.36
N GLU A 62 -24.17 -5.13 -3.79
CA GLU A 62 -24.84 -4.97 -2.50
C GLU A 62 -23.81 -4.71 -1.40
N ALA A 63 -22.72 -5.49 -1.40
CA ALA A 63 -21.64 -5.35 -0.43
C ALA A 63 -20.96 -3.98 -0.52
N LEU A 64 -20.58 -3.55 -1.74
CA LEU A 64 -19.93 -2.26 -2.00
C LEU A 64 -20.77 -1.09 -1.49
N LEU A 65 -22.08 -1.10 -1.76
CA LEU A 65 -22.99 -0.02 -1.37
C LEU A 65 -23.21 0.03 0.15
N ASP A 66 -23.15 -1.10 0.85
CA ASP A 66 -23.26 -1.17 2.31
C ASP A 66 -21.98 -0.70 3.00
N VAL A 67 -20.80 -1.05 2.46
CA VAL A 67 -19.52 -0.71 3.09
C VAL A 67 -19.08 0.73 2.83
N ASP A 68 -19.38 1.30 1.66
CA ASP A 68 -19.10 2.69 1.36
C ASP A 68 -20.12 3.28 0.37
N GLU A 69 -21.05 4.10 0.86
CA GLU A 69 -22.05 4.74 -0.01
C GLU A 69 -21.44 5.68 -1.08
N LYS A 70 -20.19 6.13 -0.90
CA LYS A 70 -19.51 7.01 -1.87
C LYS A 70 -19.28 6.33 -3.21
N VAL A 71 -19.26 5.00 -3.27
CA VAL A 71 -19.10 4.23 -4.51
C VAL A 71 -20.15 4.61 -5.57
N LYS A 72 -21.32 5.12 -5.15
CA LYS A 72 -22.36 5.65 -6.05
C LYS A 72 -21.90 6.83 -6.90
N SER A 73 -20.88 7.55 -6.44
CA SER A 73 -20.30 8.74 -7.09
C SER A 73 -18.88 8.51 -7.63
N GLU A 74 -18.32 7.32 -7.40
CA GLU A 74 -16.98 6.94 -7.84
C GLU A 74 -17.05 6.16 -9.15
N LYS A 75 -15.96 6.20 -9.92
CA LYS A 75 -15.85 5.43 -11.17
C LYS A 75 -15.23 4.07 -10.87
N GLN A 76 -15.96 2.99 -11.15
CA GLN A 76 -15.35 1.66 -11.16
C GLN A 76 -14.37 1.54 -12.33
N LEU A 77 -13.12 1.21 -12.01
CA LEU A 77 -12.05 1.02 -12.98
C LEU A 77 -12.06 -0.41 -13.51
N CYS A 78 -12.08 -1.38 -12.59
CA CYS A 78 -12.10 -2.79 -12.91
C CYS A 78 -12.57 -3.62 -11.71
N GLN A 79 -12.97 -4.86 -11.98
CA GLN A 79 -13.25 -5.88 -10.99
C GLN A 79 -12.56 -7.17 -11.42
N ILE A 80 -11.80 -7.75 -10.50
CA ILE A 80 -11.03 -8.98 -10.72
C ILE A 80 -11.58 -10.02 -9.75
N GLU A 81 -12.05 -11.15 -10.27
CA GLU A 81 -12.50 -12.27 -9.47
C GLU A 81 -11.64 -13.49 -9.79
N ASP A 82 -10.84 -13.91 -8.82
CA ASP A 82 -9.97 -15.07 -8.93
C ASP A 82 -9.80 -15.76 -7.57
N ASN A 83 -9.63 -17.09 -7.58
CA ASN A 83 -9.41 -17.91 -6.38
C ASN A 83 -10.38 -17.67 -5.21
N GLY A 84 -11.64 -17.29 -5.51
CA GLY A 84 -12.65 -17.01 -4.49
C GLY A 84 -12.47 -15.67 -3.78
N ILE A 85 -11.74 -14.73 -4.39
CA ILE A 85 -11.63 -13.33 -3.95
C ILE A 85 -12.08 -12.42 -5.09
N VAL A 86 -12.74 -11.34 -4.71
CA VAL A 86 -13.11 -10.26 -5.62
C VAL A 86 -12.41 -8.97 -5.17
N HIS A 87 -11.67 -8.37 -6.10
CA HIS A 87 -11.06 -7.06 -5.96
C HIS A 87 -11.85 -6.06 -6.80
N VAL A 88 -12.34 -4.98 -6.20
CA VAL A 88 -13.05 -3.91 -6.92
C VAL A 88 -12.28 -2.61 -6.79
N TYR A 89 -11.80 -2.10 -7.92
CA TYR A 89 -11.02 -0.87 -7.98
C TYR A 89 -11.91 0.30 -8.35
N MET A 90 -11.96 1.31 -7.47
CA MET A 90 -12.77 2.51 -7.63
C MET A 90 -11.87 3.75 -7.66
N GLN A 91 -12.12 4.66 -8.60
CA GLN A 91 -11.51 5.98 -8.66
C GLN A 91 -12.48 7.02 -8.08
N GLY A 92 -12.01 7.77 -7.09
CA GLY A 92 -12.77 8.84 -6.44
C GLY A 92 -11.96 10.12 -6.27
N TYR A 93 -12.65 11.16 -5.80
CA TYR A 93 -12.09 12.49 -5.60
C TYR A 93 -12.45 13.02 -4.21
N ASN A 94 -11.46 13.52 -3.48
CA ASN A 94 -11.68 14.22 -2.21
C ASN A 94 -11.42 15.71 -2.42
N ASN A 95 -12.43 16.54 -2.19
CA ASN A 95 -12.23 17.99 -2.09
C ASN A 95 -11.69 18.29 -0.69
N VAL A 96 -10.38 18.58 -0.60
CA VAL A 96 -9.77 19.05 0.64
C VAL A 96 -9.79 20.58 0.61
N LYS A 97 -10.62 21.17 1.47
CA LYS A 97 -10.59 22.60 1.77
C LYS A 97 -9.65 22.83 2.94
N PHE A 98 -8.59 23.60 2.75
CA PHE A 98 -7.77 24.09 3.85
C PHE A 98 -8.34 25.45 4.28
N GLU A 99 -8.83 25.58 5.51
CA GLU A 99 -9.49 26.81 5.98
C GLU A 99 -8.54 28.03 6.01
N GLU A 100 -7.22 27.81 6.07
CA GLU A 100 -6.21 28.87 6.18
C GLU A 100 -5.47 29.20 4.87
N VAL A 101 -5.67 28.43 3.80
CA VAL A 101 -5.02 28.65 2.50
C VAL A 101 -6.05 28.44 1.40
N ASP A 102 -6.20 29.40 0.50
CA ASP A 102 -7.17 29.39 -0.61
C ASP A 102 -6.74 28.39 -1.72
N ILE A 103 -6.50 27.14 -1.32
CA ILE A 103 -6.15 26.01 -2.18
C ILE A 103 -7.22 24.96 -1.98
N ASN A 104 -8.15 24.90 -2.93
CA ASN A 104 -8.98 23.71 -3.12
C ASN A 104 -8.10 22.65 -3.79
N ARG A 105 -7.66 21.64 -3.03
CA ARG A 105 -7.01 20.47 -3.63
C ARG A 105 -8.05 19.38 -3.83
N THR A 106 -8.25 18.96 -5.08
CA THR A 106 -9.00 17.75 -5.39
C THR A 106 -7.99 16.60 -5.41
N ASN A 107 -7.90 15.86 -4.33
CA ASN A 107 -7.04 14.69 -4.29
C ASN A 107 -7.77 13.54 -4.98
N THR A 108 -7.20 13.04 -6.07
CA THR A 108 -7.67 11.81 -6.71
C THR A 108 -7.12 10.61 -5.95
N TYR A 109 -7.96 9.60 -5.73
CA TYR A 109 -7.55 8.37 -5.07
C TYR A 109 -8.11 7.14 -5.79
N ILE A 110 -7.42 6.03 -5.60
CA ILE A 110 -7.87 4.70 -5.98
C ILE A 110 -8.13 3.89 -4.71
N LYS A 111 -9.31 3.30 -4.59
CA LYS A 111 -9.62 2.31 -3.55
C LYS A 111 -9.76 0.93 -4.17
N CYS A 112 -9.19 -0.07 -3.52
CA CYS A 112 -9.47 -1.47 -3.78
C CYS A 112 -10.29 -2.01 -2.61
N TYR A 113 -11.52 -2.43 -2.87
CA TYR A 113 -12.35 -3.16 -1.92
C TYR A 113 -12.19 -4.66 -2.17
N ASP A 114 -11.88 -5.41 -1.11
CA ASP A 114 -11.66 -6.84 -1.20
C ASP A 114 -12.81 -7.61 -0.57
N PHE A 115 -13.35 -8.57 -1.31
CA PHE A 115 -14.40 -9.47 -0.87
C PHE A 115 -13.96 -10.92 -1.00
N VAL A 116 -14.40 -11.77 -0.09
CA VAL A 116 -14.19 -13.22 -0.19
C VAL A 116 -15.51 -13.88 -0.57
N THR A 117 -15.44 -14.73 -1.59
CA THR A 117 -16.55 -15.60 -1.99
C THR A 117 -16.75 -16.68 -0.92
N VAL A 118 -17.99 -16.79 -0.44
CA VAL A 118 -18.44 -17.80 0.52
C VAL A 118 -19.58 -18.63 -0.09
N SER A 119 -20.00 -19.71 0.57
CA SER A 119 -20.98 -20.67 0.02
C SER A 119 -22.24 -20.04 -0.59
N ASP A 120 -22.70 -18.93 -0.02
CA ASP A 120 -23.97 -18.28 -0.36
C ASP A 120 -23.82 -16.77 -0.61
N GLY A 121 -22.65 -16.33 -1.09
CA GLY A 121 -22.43 -14.92 -1.46
C GLY A 121 -21.03 -14.41 -1.16
N TYR A 122 -20.94 -13.20 -0.63
CA TYR A 122 -19.69 -12.46 -0.45
C TYR A 122 -19.58 -11.87 0.95
N ASN A 123 -18.35 -11.84 1.48
CA ASN A 123 -18.02 -11.14 2.71
C ASN A 123 -16.97 -10.08 2.43
N TYR A 124 -17.21 -8.86 2.90
CA TYR A 124 -16.18 -7.82 2.91
C TYR A 124 -14.99 -8.25 3.77
N SER A 125 -13.79 -7.97 3.29
CA SER A 125 -12.54 -8.37 3.93
C SER A 125 -11.66 -7.19 4.32
N GLY A 126 -11.82 -6.08 3.61
CA GLY A 126 -11.07 -4.87 3.86
C GLY A 126 -10.89 -4.05 2.60
N GLU A 127 -10.09 -3.00 2.74
CA GLU A 127 -9.76 -2.11 1.64
C GLU A 127 -8.32 -1.60 1.74
N ARG A 128 -7.80 -1.20 0.58
CA ARG A 128 -6.63 -0.33 0.48
C ARG A 128 -7.00 0.92 -0.30
N ASN A 129 -6.64 2.07 0.24
CA ASN A 129 -6.81 3.38 -0.36
C ASN A 129 -5.45 3.98 -0.72
N LEU A 130 -5.29 4.40 -1.97
CA LEU A 130 -4.09 5.03 -2.52
C LEU A 130 -4.45 6.43 -3.02
N VAL A 131 -3.91 7.45 -2.37
CA VAL A 131 -4.03 8.85 -2.78
C VAL A 131 -2.90 9.20 -3.75
N ILE A 132 -3.28 9.68 -4.93
CA ILE A 132 -2.39 10.10 -6.00
C ILE A 132 -1.87 11.51 -5.66
N ASN A 133 -0.60 11.62 -5.27
CA ASN A 133 0.02 12.86 -4.80
C ASN A 133 1.22 13.29 -5.65
N PHE A 134 1.05 13.36 -6.98
CA PHE A 134 2.10 13.85 -7.90
C PHE A 134 2.20 15.39 -7.95
N HIS A 135 1.72 16.10 -6.92
CA HIS A 135 1.41 17.52 -7.03
C HIS A 135 2.55 18.51 -6.88
N ASP A 136 3.77 18.13 -6.49
CA ASP A 136 4.92 19.05 -6.54
C ASP A 136 6.24 18.28 -6.68
N ASP A 137 7.02 18.67 -7.69
CA ASP A 137 8.45 18.46 -7.90
C ASP A 137 9.03 17.05 -7.67
N LYS A 138 9.26 16.27 -8.75
CA LYS A 138 10.29 15.21 -9.01
C LYS A 138 10.97 14.50 -7.80
N LYS A 139 10.32 14.40 -6.65
CA LYS A 139 10.96 13.97 -5.40
C LYS A 139 11.27 12.49 -5.45
N TYR A 140 10.42 11.77 -6.17
CA TYR A 140 10.55 10.34 -6.41
C TYR A 140 10.45 10.10 -7.91
N THR A 141 11.30 9.21 -8.39
CA THR A 141 11.20 8.60 -9.70
C THR A 141 9.99 7.67 -9.77
N TRP A 142 9.59 7.28 -10.98
CA TRP A 142 8.56 6.26 -11.17
C TRP A 142 8.96 4.93 -10.51
N LYS A 143 10.26 4.58 -10.52
CA LYS A 143 10.79 3.35 -9.90
C LYS A 143 10.65 3.38 -8.39
N GLU A 144 11.03 4.49 -7.75
CA GLU A 144 10.87 4.66 -6.30
C GLU A 144 9.40 4.61 -5.90
N THR A 145 8.52 5.26 -6.68
CA THR A 145 7.07 5.21 -6.44
C THR A 145 6.50 3.80 -6.61
N PHE A 146 6.91 3.10 -7.67
CA PHE A 146 6.52 1.71 -7.91
C PHE A 146 6.98 0.79 -6.77
N LEU A 147 8.23 0.89 -6.34
CA LEU A 147 8.78 0.11 -5.23
C LEU A 147 8.04 0.39 -3.92
N ALA A 148 7.70 1.65 -3.65
CA ALA A 148 6.93 2.01 -2.47
C ALA A 148 5.51 1.41 -2.48
N ASP A 149 4.82 1.46 -3.62
CA ASP A 149 3.49 0.84 -3.76
C ASP A 149 3.54 -0.70 -3.70
N LEU A 150 4.60 -1.30 -4.28
CA LEU A 150 4.88 -2.73 -4.15
C LEU A 150 5.14 -3.09 -2.69
N PHE A 151 5.96 -2.30 -1.98
CA PHE A 151 6.22 -2.46 -0.55
C PHE A 151 4.92 -2.41 0.26
N MET A 152 4.00 -1.49 -0.03
CA MET A 152 2.71 -1.42 0.67
C MET A 152 1.85 -2.66 0.45
N SER A 153 1.87 -3.23 -0.76
CA SER A 153 1.21 -4.52 -1.06
C SER A 153 1.87 -5.70 -0.34
N ARG A 154 3.14 -5.56 0.07
CA ARG A 154 3.91 -6.59 0.77
C ARG A 154 4.05 -6.36 2.26
N ASP A 155 3.57 -5.21 2.75
CA ASP A 155 3.64 -4.87 4.16
C ASP A 155 3.04 -6.00 4.99
N ALA A 156 3.61 -6.26 6.17
CA ALA A 156 3.22 -7.39 6.99
C ALA A 156 1.73 -7.36 7.36
N VAL A 157 1.10 -6.18 7.44
CA VAL A 157 -0.34 -6.05 7.67
C VAL A 157 -1.12 -6.48 6.43
N TYR A 158 -0.78 -5.93 5.26
CA TYR A 158 -1.44 -6.29 4.00
C TYR A 158 -1.21 -7.77 3.69
N ARG A 159 0.05 -8.19 3.55
CA ARG A 159 0.45 -9.57 3.28
C ARG A 159 -0.15 -10.53 4.30
N GLY A 160 -0.10 -10.20 5.59
CA GLY A 160 -0.63 -11.04 6.66
C GLY A 160 -2.16 -11.21 6.60
N ALA A 161 -2.89 -10.17 6.21
CA ALA A 161 -4.35 -10.24 6.05
C ALA A 161 -4.73 -10.93 4.73
N VAL A 162 -4.09 -10.54 3.64
CA VAL A 162 -4.39 -10.95 2.27
C VAL A 162 -3.85 -12.34 1.98
N GLU A 163 -2.54 -12.58 1.99
CA GLU A 163 -1.95 -13.89 1.64
C GLU A 163 -2.45 -15.02 2.55
N LYS A 164 -2.61 -14.75 3.84
CA LYS A 164 -3.10 -15.76 4.79
C LYS A 164 -4.54 -16.20 4.48
N LYS A 165 -5.40 -15.24 4.11
CA LYS A 165 -6.83 -15.45 3.88
C LYS A 165 -7.09 -15.93 2.45
N TYR A 166 -6.38 -15.37 1.48
CA TYR A 166 -6.65 -15.51 0.05
C TYR A 166 -5.73 -16.51 -0.65
N LYS A 167 -4.59 -16.87 -0.04
CA LYS A 167 -3.53 -17.71 -0.63
C LYS A 167 -2.83 -17.10 -1.84
N VAL A 168 -3.18 -15.86 -2.19
CA VAL A 168 -2.56 -15.03 -3.22
C VAL A 168 -2.18 -13.69 -2.62
N LEU A 169 -1.21 -13.01 -3.23
CA LEU A 169 -0.78 -11.67 -2.85
C LEU A 169 -0.92 -10.70 -4.02
N PRO A 170 -2.10 -10.11 -4.26
CA PRO A 170 -2.24 -9.02 -5.21
C PRO A 170 -1.33 -7.85 -4.83
N ALA A 171 -0.69 -7.27 -5.84
CA ALA A 171 0.10 -6.07 -5.69
C ALA A 171 -0.29 -5.04 -6.74
N TRP A 172 -0.42 -3.79 -6.33
CA TRP A 172 -0.86 -2.72 -7.21
C TRP A 172 -0.40 -1.35 -6.74
N GLY A 173 -0.41 -0.40 -7.66
CA GLY A 173 -0.02 0.99 -7.43
C GLY A 173 -0.38 1.89 -8.61
N VAL A 174 0.02 3.15 -8.54
CA VAL A 174 -0.22 4.13 -9.60
C VAL A 174 1.09 4.79 -10.02
N THR A 175 1.31 4.92 -11.33
CA THR A 175 2.52 5.54 -11.88
C THR A 175 2.20 6.48 -13.03
N ASP A 176 3.10 7.43 -13.28
CA ASP A 176 3.12 8.28 -14.48
C ASP A 176 3.96 7.66 -15.62
N TYR A 177 4.57 6.50 -15.41
CA TYR A 177 5.38 5.81 -16.41
C TYR A 177 4.51 5.11 -17.47
N SER A 178 4.52 5.62 -18.70
CA SER A 178 3.67 5.13 -19.79
C SER A 178 3.97 3.72 -20.27
N ASP A 179 5.20 3.25 -20.11
CA ASP A 179 5.61 1.90 -20.52
C ASP A 179 5.50 0.88 -19.38
N ILE A 180 4.68 1.16 -18.36
CA ILE A 180 4.52 0.30 -17.17
C ILE A 180 4.14 -1.14 -17.53
N SER A 181 3.39 -1.36 -18.62
CA SER A 181 3.05 -2.70 -19.12
C SER A 181 4.26 -3.56 -19.53
N ASN A 182 5.43 -2.93 -19.78
CA ASN A 182 6.69 -3.61 -20.10
C ASN A 182 7.59 -3.83 -18.87
N VAL A 183 7.12 -3.43 -17.68
CA VAL A 183 7.87 -3.61 -16.44
C VAL A 183 7.68 -5.03 -15.91
N THR A 184 8.76 -5.60 -15.39
CA THR A 184 8.73 -6.87 -14.66
C THR A 184 9.28 -6.71 -13.25
N VAL A 185 8.73 -7.48 -12.32
CA VAL A 185 9.19 -7.61 -10.93
C VAL A 185 9.71 -9.03 -10.74
N ASP A 186 11.03 -9.21 -10.60
CA ASP A 186 11.67 -10.54 -10.58
C ASP A 186 11.18 -11.45 -11.72
N ASP A 187 11.23 -10.92 -12.95
CA ASP A 187 10.76 -11.56 -14.20
C ASP A 187 9.23 -11.77 -14.32
N GLN A 188 8.45 -11.48 -13.26
CA GLN A 188 6.99 -11.49 -13.32
C GLN A 188 6.49 -10.23 -14.02
N LYS A 189 5.62 -10.40 -15.01
CA LYS A 189 4.95 -9.30 -15.70
C LYS A 189 3.82 -8.71 -14.87
N ILE A 190 3.49 -7.45 -15.16
CA ILE A 190 2.24 -6.84 -14.72
C ILE A 190 1.09 -7.47 -15.49
N ASP A 191 0.03 -7.85 -14.77
CA ASP A 191 -1.12 -8.56 -15.33
C ASP A 191 -2.12 -7.57 -15.98
N GLU A 192 -2.37 -6.44 -15.34
CA GLU A 192 -3.29 -5.42 -15.84
C GLU A 192 -2.75 -4.00 -15.71
N VAL A 193 -3.12 -3.17 -16.69
CA VAL A 193 -2.82 -1.73 -16.70
C VAL A 193 -4.06 -0.98 -17.14
N HIS A 194 -4.48 -0.02 -16.33
CA HIS A 194 -5.66 0.82 -16.58
C HIS A 194 -5.25 2.29 -16.62
N GLU A 195 -5.62 2.99 -17.69
CA GLU A 195 -5.33 4.41 -17.86
C GLU A 195 -6.26 5.27 -16.99
N LEU A 196 -5.69 6.28 -16.33
CA LEU A 196 -6.37 7.22 -15.45
C LEU A 196 -6.13 8.65 -15.94
N ASP A 197 -7.19 9.44 -16.07
CA ASP A 197 -7.09 10.89 -16.19
C ASP A 197 -7.22 11.51 -14.79
N VAL A 198 -6.19 12.26 -14.39
CA VAL A 198 -6.15 13.00 -13.14
C VAL A 198 -5.68 14.42 -13.45
N ASP A 199 -6.61 15.37 -13.37
CA ASP A 199 -6.39 16.79 -13.67
C ASP A 199 -5.74 17.04 -15.05
N GLY A 200 -6.15 16.29 -16.08
CA GLY A 200 -5.64 16.43 -17.44
C GLY A 200 -4.26 15.81 -17.66
N LYS A 201 -3.77 15.01 -16.70
CA LYS A 201 -2.56 14.20 -16.82
C LYS A 201 -2.92 12.72 -16.80
N THR A 202 -2.23 11.97 -17.65
CA THR A 202 -2.40 10.51 -17.72
C THR A 202 -1.52 9.82 -16.68
N TYR A 203 -2.15 8.96 -15.88
CA TYR A 203 -1.49 8.00 -14.99
C TYR A 203 -1.97 6.59 -15.30
N TYR A 204 -1.32 5.60 -14.70
CA TYR A 204 -1.57 4.20 -14.95
C TYR A 204 -1.70 3.46 -13.63
N LEU A 205 -2.87 2.87 -13.38
CA LEU A 205 -3.05 1.83 -12.37
C LEU A 205 -2.43 0.55 -12.91
N TRP A 206 -1.48 -0.03 -12.20
CA TRP A 206 -0.89 -1.32 -12.52
C TRP A 206 -1.27 -2.35 -11.47
N ILE A 207 -1.54 -3.59 -11.90
CA ILE A 207 -1.97 -4.68 -11.03
C ILE A 207 -1.21 -5.96 -11.38
N ILE A 208 -0.72 -6.64 -10.35
CA ILE A 208 -0.24 -8.02 -10.37
C ILE A 208 -1.22 -8.81 -9.51
N ASN A 209 -1.87 -9.81 -10.08
CA ASN A 209 -2.95 -10.56 -9.42
C ASN A 209 -2.43 -11.46 -8.30
N ASP A 210 -1.24 -12.05 -8.49
CA ASP A 210 -0.58 -12.86 -7.47
C ASP A 210 0.93 -12.74 -7.55
N LEU A 211 1.49 -11.87 -6.70
CA LEU A 211 2.92 -11.57 -6.64
C LEU A 211 3.71 -12.78 -6.14
N LYS A 212 4.61 -13.31 -6.99
CA LYS A 212 5.34 -14.56 -6.73
C LYS A 212 6.63 -14.37 -5.95
N THR A 213 7.25 -13.19 -6.04
CA THR A 213 8.54 -12.93 -5.42
C THR A 213 8.49 -13.01 -3.89
N GLN A 214 9.46 -13.71 -3.32
CA GLN A 214 9.66 -13.80 -1.87
C GLN A 214 10.72 -12.81 -1.34
N ASN A 215 11.49 -12.17 -2.23
CA ASN A 215 12.55 -11.19 -1.90
C ASN A 215 11.97 -10.01 -1.12
N GLU A 216 12.72 -9.23 -0.35
CA GLU A 216 12.13 -7.99 0.19
C GLU A 216 11.82 -6.99 -0.94
N ALA A 217 10.93 -6.02 -0.72
CA ALA A 217 10.63 -5.02 -1.75
C ALA A 217 11.90 -4.23 -2.17
N SER A 218 12.90 -4.08 -1.29
CA SER A 218 14.19 -3.45 -1.61
C SER A 218 15.11 -4.33 -2.43
N GLU A 219 14.82 -5.61 -2.52
CA GLU A 219 15.63 -6.62 -3.20
C GLU A 219 15.00 -7.09 -4.51
N VAL A 220 13.76 -6.66 -4.82
CA VAL A 220 13.12 -7.00 -6.09
C VAL A 220 13.84 -6.34 -7.26
N ARG A 221 14.10 -7.12 -8.31
CA ARG A 221 14.65 -6.63 -9.56
C ARG A 221 13.51 -6.07 -10.42
N ILE A 222 13.58 -4.77 -10.69
CA ILE A 222 12.67 -4.10 -11.63
C ILE A 222 13.40 -3.86 -12.95
N GLU A 223 12.90 -4.48 -14.00
CA GLU A 223 13.37 -4.25 -15.37
C GLU A 223 12.27 -3.62 -16.19
N SER A 224 12.64 -2.65 -17.01
CA SER A 224 11.82 -2.11 -18.09
C SER A 224 12.52 -2.45 -19.39
N VAL A 225 11.78 -3.00 -20.36
CA VAL A 225 12.33 -3.20 -21.70
C VAL A 225 12.43 -1.83 -22.38
N ASP A 226 13.53 -1.12 -22.14
CA ASP A 226 13.81 0.15 -22.82
C ASP A 226 13.97 -0.12 -24.33
N LYS A 227 12.97 0.31 -25.12
CA LYS A 227 13.07 0.29 -26.60
C LYS A 227 14.18 1.19 -27.14
N THR A 228 14.82 1.99 -26.30
CA THR A 228 15.94 2.89 -26.64
C THR A 228 17.31 2.23 -26.69
N THR A 229 17.45 0.94 -26.32
CA THR A 229 18.77 0.27 -26.34
C THR A 229 18.94 -0.80 -27.43
N GLN A 230 17.97 -0.98 -28.34
CA GLN A 230 18.09 -1.91 -29.48
C GLN A 230 18.71 -1.31 -30.76
N ASN A 231 19.12 -0.04 -30.75
CA ASN A 231 19.91 0.55 -31.83
C ASN A 231 21.28 1.01 -31.29
N ARG A 232 22.22 0.07 -31.13
CA ARG A 232 23.65 0.34 -31.15
C ARG A 232 24.39 -0.76 -31.89
#